data_AF-A0A2P8B2P2-F1
#
_entry.id   AF-A0A2P8B2P2-F1
#
_cell.length_a   1.000
_cell.length_b   1.000
_cell.length_c   1.000
_cell.angle_alpha   90.00
_cell.angle_beta   90.00
_cell.angle_gamma   90.00
#
_symmetry.space_group_name_H-M   'P 1'
#
loop_
_entity.id
_entity.type
_entity.pdbx_description
1 polymer ?
#
loop_
_entity_poly.entity_id
_entity_poly.type
_entity_poly.pdbx_seq_one_letter_code
_entity_poly.pdbx_strand_id
1 'polypeptide(L)' 'MRHDVVLRLDRTTAEDLHVALYEAGEHIAARAAITPPTTEEAERLGTLLRDLRHALGRRCSPYCDHL' A
#
# COMPACT_ATOMS: atom_id res chain seq x y z
N MET A 1 4.74 19.13 18.40
CA MET A 1 5.23 17.78 18.08
C MET A 1 4.64 17.39 16.74
N ARG A 2 5.44 16.98 15.76
CA ARG A 2 4.88 16.41 14.53
C ARG A 2 4.32 15.03 14.89
N HIS A 3 3.08 14.77 14.51
CA HIS A 3 2.46 13.44 14.63
C HIS A 3 2.94 12.59 13.45
N ASP A 4 4.25 12.34 13.40
CA ASP A 4 4.86 11.58 12.30
C ASP A 4 4.44 10.11 12.42
N VAL A 5 3.96 9.56 11.31
CA VAL A 5 3.63 8.13 11.18
C VAL A 5 4.79 7.47 10.47
N VAL A 6 5.52 6.61 11.18
CA VAL A 6 6.71 5.92 10.65
C VAL A 6 6.37 4.45 10.39
N LEU A 7 6.41 4.04 9.13
CA LEU A 7 6.35 2.65 8.72
C LEU A 7 7.76 2.09 8.62
N ARG A 8 8.01 0.97 9.31
CA ARG A 8 9.27 0.22 9.20
C ARG A 8 9.08 -0.89 8.19
N LEU A 9 9.73 -0.76 7.03
CA LEU A 9 9.66 -1.73 5.94
C LEU A 9 11.03 -2.39 5.77
N ASP A 10 11.04 -3.66 5.38
CA ASP A 10 12.23 -4.25 4.77
C ASP A 10 12.47 -3.62 3.38
N ARG A 11 13.67 -3.85 2.84
CA ARG A 11 14.10 -3.24 1.58
C ARG A 11 13.20 -3.66 0.40
N THR A 12 12.84 -4.93 0.31
CA THR A 12 12.03 -5.49 -0.77
C THR A 12 10.64 -4.86 -0.76
N THR A 13 9.99 -4.82 0.41
CA THR A 13 8.68 -4.19 0.58
C THR A 13 8.72 -2.69 0.25
N ALA A 14 9.82 -2.00 0.54
CA ALA A 14 9.97 -0.59 0.19
C ALA A 14 10.14 -0.35 -1.33
N GLU A 15 10.83 -1.25 -2.03
CA GLU A 15 10.98 -1.21 -3.50
C GLU A 15 9.65 -1.47 -4.19
N ASP A 16 8.91 -2.50 -3.75
CA ASP A 16 7.57 -2.83 -4.27
C ASP A 16 6.60 -1.65 -4.08
N LEU A 17 6.62 -1.01 -2.90
CA LEU A 17 5.80 0.18 -2.64
C LEU A 17 6.18 1.35 -3.56
N HIS A 18 7.46 1.56 -3.81
CA HIS A 18 7.92 2.64 -4.69
C HIS A 18 7.42 2.42 -6.13
N VAL A 19 7.56 1.21 -6.65
CA VAL A 19 7.06 0.85 -7.99
C VAL A 19 5.56 1.08 -8.07
N ALA A 20 4.80 0.56 -7.10
CA ALA A 20 3.34 0.71 -7.09
C ALA A 20 2.89 2.18 -7.06
N LEU A 21 3.54 3.03 -6.24
CA LEU A 21 3.20 4.46 -6.16
C LEU A 21 3.61 5.22 -7.42
N TYR A 22 4.79 4.91 -7.97
CA TYR A 22 5.31 5.54 -9.18
C TYR A 22 4.44 5.21 -10.39
N GLU A 23 4.16 3.92 -10.63
CA GLU A 23 3.30 3.48 -11.72
C GLU A 23 1.89 4.04 -11.57
N ALA A 24 1.30 4.00 -10.39
CA ALA A 24 -0.02 4.60 -10.18
C ALA A 24 -0.02 6.10 -10.53
N GLY A 25 1.02 6.85 -10.13
CA GLY A 25 1.17 8.27 -10.44
C GLY A 25 1.27 8.55 -11.94
N GLU A 26 2.17 7.85 -12.63
CA GLU A 26 2.38 8.00 -14.08
C GLU A 26 1.12 7.65 -14.87
N HIS A 27 0.46 6.54 -14.52
CA HIS A 27 -0.75 6.10 -15.21
C HIS A 27 -1.91 7.07 -14.97
N ILE A 28 -2.09 7.59 -13.75
CA ILE A 28 -3.10 8.62 -13.46
C ILE A 28 -2.81 9.90 -14.27
N ALA A 29 -1.56 10.35 -14.29
CA ALA A 29 -1.15 11.54 -15.04
C ALA A 29 -1.39 11.38 -16.55
N ALA A 30 -1.11 10.19 -17.07
CA ALA A 30 -1.31 9.84 -18.48
C ALA A 30 -2.76 9.46 -18.83
N ARG A 31 -3.67 9.37 -17.85
CA ARG A 31 -5.02 8.75 -17.99
C ARG A 31 -4.97 7.36 -18.62
N ALA A 32 -3.90 6.62 -18.34
CA ALA A 32 -3.67 5.27 -18.83
C ALA A 32 -4.27 4.23 -17.87
N ALA A 33 -4.63 3.06 -18.41
CA ALA A 33 -5.04 1.93 -17.59
C ALA A 33 -3.86 1.45 -16.74
N ILE A 34 -4.06 1.24 -15.44
CA ILE A 34 -3.05 0.67 -14.54
C ILE A 34 -2.99 -0.84 -14.79
N THR A 35 -1.80 -1.36 -15.05
CA THR A 35 -1.59 -2.81 -15.17
C THR A 35 -1.94 -3.48 -13.84
N PRO A 36 -2.79 -4.51 -13.82
CA PRO A 36 -3.09 -5.22 -12.59
C PRO A 36 -1.81 -5.83 -12.01
N PRO A 37 -1.54 -5.67 -10.69
CA PRO A 37 -0.43 -6.34 -10.05
C PRO A 37 -0.61 -7.86 -10.09
N THR A 38 0.50 -8.59 -9.97
CA THR A 38 0.46 -10.03 -9.70
C THR A 38 -0.19 -10.31 -8.34
N THR A 39 -0.64 -11.55 -8.11
CA THR A 39 -1.21 -11.97 -6.82
C THR A 39 -0.25 -11.72 -5.66
N GLU A 40 1.04 -12.01 -5.85
CA GLU A 40 2.06 -11.86 -4.81
C GLU A 40 2.31 -10.38 -4.45
N GLU A 41 2.39 -9.51 -5.45
CA GLU A 41 2.51 -8.06 -5.25
C GLU A 41 1.26 -7.49 -4.55
N ALA A 42 0.07 -7.95 -4.93
CA ALA A 42 -1.18 -7.54 -4.31
C ALA A 42 -1.26 -7.97 -2.83
N GLU A 43 -0.82 -9.18 -2.49
CA GLU A 43 -0.78 -9.68 -1.11
C GLU A 43 0.20 -8.89 -0.23
N ARG A 44 1.41 -8.61 -0.74
CA ARG A 44 2.41 -7.77 -0.06
C ARG A 44 1.88 -6.36 0.18
N LEU A 45 1.33 -5.71 -0.86
CA LEU A 45 0.76 -4.37 -0.75
C LEU A 45 -0.44 -4.34 0.20
N GLY A 46 -1.30 -5.35 0.16
CA GLY A 46 -2.45 -5.47 1.06
C GLY A 46 -2.05 -5.57 2.54
N THR A 47 -0.99 -6.33 2.83
CA THR A 47 -0.43 -6.43 4.19
C THR A 47 0.13 -5.08 4.65
N LEU A 48 0.91 -4.42 3.81
CA LEU A 48 1.45 -3.09 4.07
C LEU A 48 0.35 -2.05 4.37
N LEU A 49 -0.70 -2.01 3.55
CA LEU A 49 -1.81 -1.06 3.74
C LEU A 49 -2.60 -1.35 5.01
N ARG A 50 -2.73 -2.62 5.39
CA ARG A 50 -3.33 -3.04 6.67
C ARG A 50 -2.52 -2.53 7.86
N ASP A 51 -1.20 -2.71 7.83
CA ASP A 51 -0.30 -2.25 8.88
C ASP A 51 -0.28 -0.73 8.99
N LEU A 52 -0.27 -0.03 7.85
CA LEU A 52 -0.45 1.43 7.82
C LEU A 52 -1.76 1.85 8.48
N ARG A 53 -2.86 1.18 8.15
CA ARG A 53 -4.17 1.50 8.72
C ARG A 53 -4.18 1.34 10.25
N HIS A 54 -3.57 0.28 10.75
CA HIS A 54 -3.41 0.05 12.19
C HIS A 54 -2.53 1.13 12.85
N ALA A 55 -1.39 1.48 12.24
CA ALA A 55 -0.51 2.54 12.72
C ALA A 55 -1.21 3.91 12.77
N LEU A 56 -2.16 4.15 11.85
CA LEU A 56 -3.00 5.34 11.81
C LEU A 56 -4.17 5.32 12.82
N GLY A 57 -4.31 4.27 13.63
CA GLY A 57 -5.41 4.11 14.58
C GLY A 57 -6.79 3.95 13.92
N ARG A 58 -6.83 3.69 12.61
CA ARG A 58 -8.09 3.44 11.90
C ARG A 58 -8.49 1.99 12.13
N ARG A 59 -9.52 1.77 12.94
CA ARG A 59 -10.11 0.43 13.14
C ARG A 59 -10.57 -0.14 11.81
N CYS A 60 -10.42 -1.46 11.68
CA CYS A 60 -10.87 -2.23 10.54
C CYS A 60 -12.31 -1.86 10.15
N SER A 61 -12.51 -1.55 8.87
CA SER A 61 -13.85 -1.67 8.27
C SER A 61 -14.27 -3.14 8.37
N PRO A 62 -15.56 -3.48 8.60
CA PRO A 62 -16.04 -4.85 8.71
C PRO A 62 -15.64 -5.79 7.56
N TYR A 63 -15.21 -5.26 6.41
CA TYR A 63 -14.63 -6.03 5.32
C TYR A 63 -13.28 -6.71 5.60
N CYS A 64 -12.59 -6.36 6.69
CA CYS A 64 -11.31 -6.98 7.03
C CYS A 64 -11.40 -8.20 7.94
N ASP A 65 -12.55 -8.49 8.53
CA ASP A 65 -12.73 -9.64 9.43
C ASP A 65 -13.08 -10.93 8.66
N HIS A 66 -13.06 -10.90 7.32
CA HIS A 66 -13.49 -11.99 6.44
C HIS A 66 -12.42 -12.45 5.43
N LEU A 67 -11.18 -11.99 5.56
CA LEU A 67 -9.99 -12.51 4.87
C LEU A 67 -9.08 -13.18 5.90
#